data_AF-A0A2T3AP08-F1
#
_entry.id   AF-A0A2T3AP08-F1
#
_cell.length_a   1.000
_cell.length_b   1.000
_cell.length_c   1.000
_cell.angle_alpha   90.00
_cell.angle_beta   90.00
_cell.angle_gamma   90.00
#
_symmetry.space_group_name_H-M   'P 1'
#
loop_
_entity.id
_entity.type
_entity.pdbx_description
1 polymer ?
#
loop_
_entity_poly.entity_id
_entity_poly.type
_entity_poly.pdbx_seq_one_letter_code
_entity_poly.pdbx_strand_id
1 'polypeptide(L)'
;MLSYDGPPRKRRKSTTSVLSIDHPPSSSPSDQCPPAPCPSPKKPLPLLRGVRRDPHRASTACETCRLKKVKCNEGQPACSFCQRHGFRCDYRQSSGPTRDPSVSFLLQRIAQLEEKLDVLSTLPSSSSDGRQANANQLGNNGDPTPSAVSPSMVLPISSLLTPASQDDTVSVLDSPTLPHYTPASYPLRSIPATFDNRSHVPDESKKRSRYIPDTLIAKEERRPPFPDMLAQYKLPELKNIMPLVMLFFERVCPLYPIICDQVMFDIASSAAKGGLPDDIETCLTLLVIALAQSYDERASIERGLPHFQKAVQLLSKLTVEFTLEFAQAQVLAAIFMLKKGRILAFWSYLYAGCATLYMMIQRDKSLKVNRSEEESKTILRLYWICLNLERDLTLEINTLPKSQLPQLEHSLPLPLGCDEPNTAHLPKHTRTIYTFFLAEMSLKAILARIMGTPSLEFCLHETPGNGFEVSLVIQELKNQLGLWIETLPTFLEWSPEPGRGSASQVGTRLKLTYWFTLFSLFRPLVLHILDDTKRQFPLPVWTLFQDGLLAGFSMIRVFLSEEHEVDVIMGHR
;
A
#
# COMPACT_ATOMS: atom_id res chain seq x y z
N MET A 1 -15.47 64.24 -36.24
CA MET A 1 -15.41 63.83 -34.82
C MET A 1 -16.75 64.18 -34.21
N LEU A 2 -17.49 63.20 -33.69
CA LEU A 2 -18.85 63.39 -33.18
C LEU A 2 -19.03 62.64 -31.86
N SER A 3 -19.26 63.41 -30.80
CA SER A 3 -19.90 62.95 -29.56
C SER A 3 -21.41 63.08 -29.73
N TYR A 4 -22.22 62.22 -29.10
CA TYR A 4 -23.66 62.50 -28.90
C TYR A 4 -24.24 61.79 -27.67
N ASP A 5 -25.18 62.48 -27.03
CA ASP A 5 -25.80 62.14 -25.74
C ASP A 5 -26.91 61.05 -25.81
N GLY A 6 -27.34 60.56 -24.64
CA GLY A 6 -28.71 60.05 -24.43
C GLY A 6 -29.57 61.10 -23.69
N PRO A 7 -30.67 60.76 -23.00
CA PRO A 7 -31.55 59.59 -23.04
C PRO A 7 -32.98 60.01 -23.50
N PRO A 8 -34.14 59.35 -23.17
CA PRO A 8 -34.73 59.44 -21.82
C PRO A 8 -35.60 58.24 -21.34
N ARG A 9 -36.03 58.31 -20.07
CA ARG A 9 -36.98 57.39 -19.40
C ARG A 9 -38.45 57.62 -19.80
N LYS A 10 -39.31 56.60 -19.64
CA LYS A 10 -40.74 56.77 -19.27
C LYS A 10 -41.08 55.93 -18.02
N ARG A 11 -42.11 56.37 -17.29
CA ARG A 11 -42.49 55.96 -15.92
C ARG A 11 -44.02 55.89 -15.80
N ARG A 12 -44.53 55.29 -14.71
CA ARG A 12 -45.97 55.15 -14.31
C ARG A 12 -46.68 53.95 -14.95
N LYS A 13 -47.63 53.27 -14.28
CA LYS A 13 -48.47 53.67 -13.12
C LYS A 13 -48.74 52.49 -12.16
N SER A 14 -49.07 52.82 -10.92
CA SER A 14 -49.51 51.93 -9.83
C SER A 14 -51.03 51.79 -9.77
N THR A 15 -51.52 50.67 -9.22
CA THR A 15 -52.85 50.59 -8.57
C THR A 15 -52.75 49.79 -7.27
N THR A 16 -53.50 50.25 -6.28
CA THR A 16 -53.44 49.84 -4.88
C THR A 16 -54.73 49.13 -4.48
N SER A 17 -54.66 48.14 -3.58
CA SER A 17 -55.76 47.85 -2.64
C SER A 17 -55.14 47.38 -1.33
N VAL A 18 -55.66 47.92 -0.22
CA VAL A 18 -55.09 47.83 1.14
C VAL A 18 -56.15 47.24 2.07
N LEU A 19 -55.68 46.82 3.25
CA LEU A 19 -56.40 46.60 4.53
C LEU A 19 -56.73 45.14 4.87
N SER A 20 -56.55 44.63 6.10
CA SER A 20 -55.73 44.98 7.30
C SER A 20 -56.28 44.22 8.52
N ILE A 21 -55.53 44.27 9.65
CA ILE A 21 -55.94 44.05 11.06
C ILE A 21 -56.12 42.56 11.49
N ASP A 22 -55.52 42.04 12.58
CA ASP A 22 -54.50 42.60 13.51
C ASP A 22 -53.69 41.48 14.26
N HIS A 23 -53.28 41.69 15.53
CA HIS A 23 -52.39 40.84 16.34
C HIS A 23 -53.06 40.26 17.66
N PRO A 24 -52.41 40.17 18.86
CA PRO A 24 -52.06 38.90 19.56
C PRO A 24 -52.68 38.88 21.00
N PRO A 25 -52.09 38.35 22.13
CA PRO A 25 -50.93 37.46 22.39
C PRO A 25 -51.12 36.33 23.47
N SER A 26 -50.03 35.57 23.69
CA SER A 26 -49.53 34.98 24.96
C SER A 26 -50.40 34.05 25.86
N SER A 27 -49.90 32.83 26.13
CA SER A 27 -49.48 32.37 27.49
C SER A 27 -49.13 30.86 27.55
N SER A 28 -48.09 30.52 28.31
CA SER A 28 -47.77 29.18 28.84
C SER A 28 -48.53 28.96 30.17
N PRO A 29 -48.84 27.72 30.66
CA PRO A 29 -47.79 26.84 31.22
C PRO A 29 -48.10 25.31 31.29
N SER A 30 -47.19 24.57 31.95
CA SER A 30 -47.45 23.38 32.81
C SER A 30 -47.80 21.99 32.23
N ASP A 31 -46.80 21.11 32.31
CA ASP A 31 -46.77 19.88 33.15
C ASP A 31 -47.60 18.60 32.88
N GLN A 32 -46.89 17.49 33.09
CA GLN A 32 -47.28 16.18 33.63
C GLN A 32 -47.89 15.08 32.72
N CYS A 33 -47.25 13.91 32.84
CA CYS A 33 -47.63 12.60 32.32
C CYS A 33 -47.96 11.66 33.50
N PRO A 34 -49.00 10.80 33.41
CA PRO A 34 -49.21 9.69 34.34
C PRO A 34 -49.42 8.33 33.60
N PRO A 35 -49.56 7.18 34.29
CA PRO A 35 -48.42 6.40 34.79
C PRO A 35 -48.47 4.88 34.41
N ALA A 36 -47.50 4.10 34.91
CA ALA A 36 -47.37 2.64 34.71
C ALA A 36 -48.43 1.80 35.47
N PRO A 37 -48.51 0.46 35.24
CA PRO A 37 -47.74 -0.43 36.13
C PRO A 37 -47.21 -1.76 35.51
N CYS A 38 -45.99 -2.11 35.93
CA CYS A 38 -45.54 -3.49 36.22
C CYS A 38 -45.59 -3.66 37.77
N PRO A 39 -45.59 -4.88 38.40
CA PRO A 39 -44.74 -6.03 38.02
C PRO A 39 -45.16 -7.50 38.40
N SER A 40 -44.63 -8.49 37.65
CA SER A 40 -44.15 -9.83 38.13
C SER A 40 -45.16 -10.89 38.63
N PRO A 41 -44.77 -12.17 38.93
CA PRO A 41 -43.61 -12.99 38.49
C PRO A 41 -43.89 -14.47 38.04
N LYS A 42 -43.05 -14.97 37.12
CA LYS A 42 -42.44 -16.34 36.99
C LYS A 42 -43.19 -17.63 37.45
N LYS A 43 -43.27 -18.64 36.55
CA LYS A 43 -42.73 -20.05 36.69
C LYS A 43 -42.87 -20.87 35.36
N PRO A 44 -42.28 -22.09 35.19
CA PRO A 44 -41.49 -22.38 33.97
C PRO A 44 -41.94 -23.56 33.07
N LEU A 45 -41.31 -23.63 31.88
CA LEU A 45 -40.98 -24.79 31.02
C LEU A 45 -42.04 -25.89 30.73
N PRO A 46 -42.15 -26.27 29.44
CA PRO A 46 -41.85 -27.68 29.11
C PRO A 46 -40.93 -27.86 27.89
N LEU A 47 -40.28 -29.03 27.86
CA LEU A 47 -39.34 -29.47 26.83
C LEU A 47 -39.99 -30.29 25.70
N LEU A 48 -39.34 -30.26 24.54
CA LEU A 48 -39.33 -31.30 23.47
C LEU A 48 -40.64 -31.66 22.73
N ARG A 49 -40.73 -31.24 21.46
CA ARG A 49 -40.95 -32.17 20.33
C ARG A 49 -40.58 -31.61 18.94
N GLY A 50 -39.47 -32.12 18.40
CA GLY A 50 -39.28 -32.45 16.97
C GLY A 50 -39.64 -31.44 15.87
N VAL A 51 -38.77 -30.45 15.63
CA VAL A 51 -38.70 -29.80 14.30
C VAL A 51 -38.06 -30.77 13.31
N ARG A 52 -38.75 -31.05 12.20
CA ARG A 52 -38.21 -31.88 11.11
C ARG A 52 -37.06 -31.12 10.44
N ARG A 53 -35.85 -31.70 10.43
CA ARG A 53 -34.72 -31.17 9.67
C ARG A 53 -34.87 -31.55 8.19
N ASP A 54 -34.68 -30.59 7.30
CA ASP A 54 -34.54 -30.86 5.87
C ASP A 54 -33.35 -31.82 5.60
N PRO A 55 -33.41 -32.66 4.55
CA PRO A 55 -32.47 -33.76 4.40
C PRO A 55 -31.12 -33.27 3.86
N HIS A 56 -30.19 -33.02 4.78
CA HIS A 56 -28.78 -32.79 4.50
C HIS A 56 -28.24 -33.78 3.45
N ARG A 57 -27.61 -33.24 2.41
CA ARG A 57 -26.92 -34.05 1.40
C ARG A 57 -25.56 -34.46 1.99
N ALA A 58 -25.36 -35.76 2.14
CA ALA A 58 -24.09 -36.32 2.63
C ALA A 58 -22.91 -35.85 1.76
N SER A 59 -21.81 -35.46 2.41
CA SER A 59 -20.54 -35.11 1.75
C SER A 59 -19.71 -36.34 1.39
N THR A 60 -19.83 -37.42 2.17
CA THR A 60 -19.06 -38.67 2.08
C THR A 60 -19.98 -39.88 2.29
N ALA A 61 -20.39 -40.52 1.19
CA ALA A 61 -21.14 -41.78 1.26
C ALA A 61 -20.26 -42.95 1.75
N CYS A 62 -20.79 -43.78 2.64
CA CYS A 62 -20.15 -45.04 3.06
C CYS A 62 -19.95 -46.00 1.86
N GLU A 63 -19.01 -46.93 2.00
CA GLU A 63 -18.57 -47.80 0.90
C GLU A 63 -19.70 -48.63 0.29
N THR A 64 -20.55 -49.22 1.13
CA THR A 64 -21.74 -49.99 0.71
C THR A 64 -22.73 -49.18 -0.12
N CYS A 65 -23.01 -47.93 0.29
CA CYS A 65 -23.90 -47.04 -0.46
C CYS A 65 -23.25 -46.57 -1.77
N ARG A 66 -21.93 -46.41 -1.79
CA ARG A 66 -21.12 -46.05 -2.97
C ARG A 66 -21.14 -47.19 -4.02
N LEU A 67 -20.89 -48.43 -3.58
CA LEU A 67 -20.94 -49.64 -4.42
C LEU A 67 -22.35 -49.89 -4.99
N LYS A 68 -23.40 -49.75 -4.16
CA LYS A 68 -24.79 -49.93 -4.58
C LYS A 68 -25.40 -48.69 -5.28
N LYS A 69 -24.64 -47.60 -5.42
CA LYS A 69 -25.06 -46.31 -6.02
C LYS A 69 -26.37 -45.74 -5.44
N VAL A 70 -26.54 -45.86 -4.13
CA VAL A 70 -27.73 -45.38 -3.38
C VAL A 70 -27.40 -44.17 -2.50
N LYS A 71 -28.42 -43.35 -2.20
CA LYS A 71 -28.25 -42.13 -1.39
C LYS A 71 -27.91 -42.50 0.07
N CYS A 72 -26.66 -42.25 0.45
CA CYS A 72 -26.23 -42.30 1.86
C CYS A 72 -26.73 -41.04 2.60
N ASN A 73 -26.98 -41.18 3.91
CA ASN A 73 -27.47 -40.10 4.78
C ASN A 73 -26.59 -39.90 6.04
N GLU A 74 -25.34 -40.37 6.01
CA GLU A 74 -24.31 -40.11 7.04
C GLU A 74 -24.65 -40.48 8.50
N GLY A 75 -25.70 -41.27 8.72
CA GLY A 75 -26.01 -41.81 10.04
C GLY A 75 -24.81 -42.58 10.62
N GLN A 76 -24.52 -42.31 11.89
CA GLN A 76 -23.63 -43.10 12.74
C GLN A 76 -24.46 -43.77 13.85
N PRO A 77 -24.15 -45.02 14.24
CA PRO A 77 -23.03 -45.85 13.77
C PRO A 77 -23.22 -46.47 12.38
N ALA A 78 -24.42 -46.40 11.79
CA ALA A 78 -24.68 -46.84 10.42
C ALA A 78 -25.71 -45.93 9.71
N CYS A 79 -25.58 -45.76 8.40
CA CYS A 79 -26.57 -45.00 7.63
C CYS A 79 -27.89 -45.76 7.52
N SER A 80 -29.00 -45.04 7.34
CA SER A 80 -30.36 -45.60 7.35
C SER A 80 -30.61 -46.61 6.24
N PHE A 81 -29.91 -46.50 5.10
CA PHE A 81 -29.95 -47.51 4.04
C PHE A 81 -29.32 -48.83 4.49
N CYS A 82 -28.08 -48.78 5.01
CA CYS A 82 -27.36 -49.97 5.46
C CYS A 82 -28.07 -50.62 6.66
N GLN A 83 -28.54 -49.82 7.62
CA GLN A 83 -29.24 -50.31 8.82
C GLN A 83 -30.52 -51.09 8.46
N ARG A 84 -31.34 -50.59 7.52
CA ARG A 84 -32.59 -51.26 7.11
C ARG A 84 -32.37 -52.57 6.37
N HIS A 85 -31.26 -52.72 5.65
CA HIS A 85 -30.97 -53.90 4.84
C HIS A 85 -29.93 -54.83 5.49
N GLY A 86 -29.53 -54.58 6.74
CA GLY A 86 -28.54 -55.39 7.47
C GLY A 86 -27.13 -55.35 6.87
N PHE A 87 -26.80 -54.37 6.02
CA PHE A 87 -25.46 -54.26 5.46
C PHE A 87 -24.50 -53.57 6.42
N ARG A 88 -23.24 -54.03 6.43
CA ARG A 88 -22.14 -53.32 7.10
C ARG A 88 -21.96 -51.91 6.50
N CYS A 89 -21.59 -50.94 7.33
CA CYS A 89 -21.63 -49.52 6.98
C CYS A 89 -20.31 -48.80 7.33
N ASP A 90 -19.25 -49.14 6.61
CA ASP A 90 -17.93 -48.59 6.89
C ASP A 90 -17.72 -47.25 6.16
N TYR A 91 -17.29 -46.24 6.91
CA TYR A 91 -16.73 -44.99 6.41
C TYR A 91 -15.22 -45.06 6.64
N ARG A 92 -14.44 -45.13 5.56
CA ARG A 92 -13.00 -45.43 5.63
C ARG A 92 -12.23 -44.30 6.31
N GLN A 93 -11.77 -44.54 7.54
CA GLN A 93 -10.74 -43.70 8.17
C GLN A 93 -9.42 -43.92 7.43
N SER A 94 -8.74 -42.84 7.02
CA SER A 94 -7.48 -42.92 6.29
C SER A 94 -6.29 -43.05 7.23
N SER A 95 -5.99 -44.27 7.67
CA SER A 95 -4.71 -44.63 8.28
C SER A 95 -3.68 -45.03 7.22
N GLY A 96 -2.43 -44.56 7.34
CA GLY A 96 -1.28 -45.19 6.67
C GLY A 96 -0.89 -46.52 7.34
N PRO A 97 0.31 -47.09 7.07
CA PRO A 97 1.41 -46.59 6.24
C PRO A 97 1.89 -47.57 5.14
N THR A 98 2.76 -47.12 4.25
CA THR A 98 3.64 -48.00 3.44
C THR A 98 5.10 -47.60 3.67
N ARG A 99 5.95 -48.60 3.96
CA ARG A 99 7.39 -48.40 4.20
C ARG A 99 8.10 -48.11 2.88
N ASP A 100 8.71 -46.94 2.77
CA ASP A 100 9.39 -46.49 1.55
C ASP A 100 10.88 -46.91 1.57
N PRO A 101 11.39 -47.68 0.59
CA PRO A 101 12.80 -48.11 0.56
C PRO A 101 13.80 -46.94 0.41
N SER A 102 13.32 -45.75 0.06
CA SER A 102 14.05 -44.48 0.14
C SER A 102 14.62 -44.21 1.54
N VAL A 103 13.85 -44.49 2.60
CA VAL A 103 14.26 -44.16 3.99
C VAL A 103 15.43 -45.02 4.46
N SER A 104 15.48 -46.30 4.08
CA SER A 104 16.64 -47.16 4.36
C SER A 104 17.92 -46.67 3.68
N PHE A 105 17.82 -46.15 2.45
CA PHE A 105 18.98 -45.61 1.72
C PHE A 105 19.48 -44.30 2.33
N LEU A 106 18.56 -43.43 2.77
CA LEU A 106 18.89 -42.19 3.47
C LEU A 106 19.57 -42.45 4.82
N LEU A 107 19.05 -43.39 5.63
CA LEU A 107 19.68 -43.77 6.91
C LEU A 107 21.08 -44.38 6.71
N GLN A 108 21.25 -45.24 5.70
CA GLN A 108 22.57 -45.79 5.36
C GLN A 108 23.55 -44.71 4.89
N ARG A 109 23.05 -43.65 4.21
CA ARG A 109 23.89 -42.53 3.79
C ARG A 109 24.29 -41.60 4.94
N ILE A 110 23.43 -41.42 5.94
CA ILE A 110 23.73 -40.64 7.15
C ILE A 110 24.84 -41.34 7.96
N ALA A 111 24.72 -42.65 8.21
CA ALA A 111 25.76 -43.40 8.93
C ALA A 111 27.14 -43.33 8.24
N GLN A 112 27.18 -43.38 6.90
CA GLN A 112 28.42 -43.20 6.12
C GLN A 112 29.01 -41.78 6.16
N LEU A 113 28.23 -40.77 6.55
CA LEU A 113 28.69 -39.39 6.71
C LEU A 113 29.18 -39.13 8.13
N GLU A 114 28.54 -39.74 9.14
CA GLU A 114 28.99 -39.74 10.53
C GLU A 114 30.37 -40.42 10.68
N GLU A 115 30.54 -41.61 10.10
CA GLU A 115 31.84 -42.33 10.09
C GLU A 115 32.97 -41.51 9.45
N LYS A 116 32.66 -40.70 8.41
CA LYS A 116 33.63 -39.82 7.76
C LYS A 116 33.95 -38.55 8.56
N LEU A 117 33.06 -38.12 9.44
CA LEU A 117 33.27 -36.98 10.33
C LEU A 117 34.21 -37.35 11.48
N ASP A 118 34.09 -38.57 12.04
CA ASP A 118 34.98 -39.05 13.10
C ASP A 118 36.43 -39.29 12.64
N VAL A 119 36.64 -39.62 11.36
CA VAL A 119 37.99 -39.70 10.77
C VAL A 119 38.64 -38.32 10.58
N LEU A 120 37.84 -37.26 10.44
CA LEU A 120 38.33 -35.88 10.32
C LEU A 120 38.55 -35.20 11.68
N SER A 121 37.90 -35.66 12.76
CA SER A 121 38.04 -35.12 14.11
C SER A 121 39.26 -35.68 14.88
N THR A 122 39.92 -36.72 14.37
CA THR A 122 40.93 -37.52 15.10
C THR A 122 42.38 -37.34 14.64
N LEU A 123 42.67 -36.40 13.73
CA LEU A 123 44.05 -36.07 13.31
C LEU A 123 44.74 -35.08 14.28
N PRO A 124 45.84 -35.44 14.97
CA PRO A 124 46.52 -34.53 15.89
C PRO A 124 47.34 -33.46 15.14
N SER A 125 47.24 -32.21 15.59
CA SER A 125 48.11 -31.14 15.11
C SER A 125 49.52 -31.26 15.71
N SER A 126 50.52 -31.61 14.90
CA SER A 126 51.93 -31.62 15.31
C SER A 126 52.66 -30.35 14.87
N SER A 127 53.37 -29.75 15.81
CA SER A 127 54.05 -28.46 15.75
C SER A 127 55.41 -28.47 15.01
N SER A 128 55.82 -27.32 14.45
CA SER A 128 57.23 -26.88 14.49
C SER A 128 57.44 -25.38 14.22
N ASP A 129 57.86 -24.69 15.28
CA ASP A 129 58.86 -23.60 15.38
C ASP A 129 59.11 -22.58 14.23
N GLY A 130 58.88 -21.31 14.57
CA GLY A 130 60.02 -20.46 14.97
C GLY A 130 60.45 -19.29 14.07
N ARG A 131 60.27 -18.06 14.56
CA ARG A 131 61.32 -17.02 14.69
C ARG A 131 60.86 -15.80 15.51
N GLN A 132 61.81 -15.11 16.11
CA GLN A 132 61.64 -14.14 17.22
C GLN A 132 61.74 -12.66 16.78
N ALA A 133 61.44 -11.79 17.76
CA ALA A 133 61.74 -10.35 17.85
C ALA A 133 60.82 -9.40 17.06
N ASN A 134 60.48 -8.21 17.55
CA ASN A 134 61.11 -7.44 18.64
C ASN A 134 60.10 -6.66 19.50
N ALA A 135 60.52 -6.19 20.69
CA ALA A 135 59.65 -5.54 21.68
C ALA A 135 59.59 -4.01 21.55
N ASN A 136 58.51 -3.41 22.10
CA ASN A 136 58.64 -2.30 23.05
C ASN A 136 57.37 -2.09 23.91
N GLN A 137 57.54 -1.40 25.03
CA GLN A 137 56.73 -1.54 26.26
C GLN A 137 55.76 -0.36 26.57
N LEU A 138 54.95 -0.62 27.61
CA LEU A 138 54.14 0.25 28.52
C LEU A 138 52.61 0.10 28.34
N GLY A 139 51.81 -0.28 29.36
CA GLY A 139 52.12 -0.86 30.68
C GLY A 139 50.97 -0.72 31.71
N ASN A 140 50.58 -1.83 32.37
CA ASN A 140 49.77 -1.97 33.61
C ASN A 140 48.32 -1.40 33.65
N ASN A 141 47.34 -1.94 34.40
CA ASN A 141 47.15 -3.21 35.13
C ASN A 141 45.66 -3.33 35.57
N GLY A 142 45.12 -4.55 35.73
CA GLY A 142 44.01 -4.82 36.68
C GLY A 142 42.76 -5.56 36.18
N ASP A 143 42.74 -6.89 36.31
CA ASP A 143 41.57 -7.80 36.25
C ASP A 143 40.85 -7.86 37.63
N PRO A 144 39.62 -8.44 37.84
CA PRO A 144 39.15 -9.70 37.24
C PRO A 144 37.65 -9.83 36.81
N THR A 145 37.38 -11.01 36.25
CA THR A 145 36.14 -11.63 35.69
C THR A 145 35.07 -12.01 36.76
N PRO A 146 33.88 -12.65 36.47
CA PRO A 146 33.45 -13.35 35.23
C PRO A 146 31.95 -13.29 34.77
N SER A 147 31.72 -13.82 33.54
CA SER A 147 30.52 -14.54 33.02
C SER A 147 29.11 -13.90 33.02
N ALA A 148 28.52 -13.76 31.81
CA ALA A 148 27.44 -14.66 31.34
C ALA A 148 26.83 -14.31 29.95
N VAL A 149 26.94 -15.25 29.00
CA VAL A 149 25.94 -15.73 28.01
C VAL A 149 25.02 -14.72 27.26
N SER A 150 25.16 -14.69 25.92
CA SER A 150 24.27 -14.02 24.95
C SER A 150 22.81 -14.57 24.94
N PRO A 151 21.87 -13.91 24.25
CA PRO A 151 21.57 -14.43 22.90
C PRO A 151 21.18 -13.38 21.81
N SER A 152 21.38 -13.81 20.56
CA SER A 152 20.68 -13.42 19.33
C SER A 152 20.77 -11.97 18.83
N MET A 153 21.53 -11.80 17.74
CA MET A 153 21.37 -10.65 16.84
C MET A 153 20.08 -10.78 16.03
N VAL A 154 19.25 -9.74 16.05
CA VAL A 154 18.18 -9.52 15.07
C VAL A 154 18.73 -8.57 14.01
N LEU A 155 18.73 -8.98 12.73
CA LEU A 155 19.13 -8.10 11.64
C LEU A 155 18.03 -7.07 11.33
N PRO A 156 18.36 -5.79 11.15
CA PRO A 156 17.38 -4.76 10.80
C PRO A 156 16.92 -4.90 9.34
N ILE A 157 15.69 -4.46 9.06
CA ILE A 157 15.05 -4.46 7.73
C ILE A 157 15.93 -3.81 6.65
N SER A 158 16.79 -2.85 7.03
CA SER A 158 17.78 -2.20 6.16
C SER A 158 18.70 -3.16 5.41
N SER A 159 18.99 -4.35 5.97
CA SER A 159 19.89 -5.34 5.36
C SER A 159 19.30 -6.08 4.16
N LEU A 160 18.00 -5.95 3.89
CA LEU A 160 17.32 -6.61 2.76
C LEU A 160 17.37 -5.80 1.45
N LEU A 161 18.09 -4.66 1.44
CA LEU A 161 18.02 -3.65 0.37
C LEU A 161 19.37 -3.27 -0.26
N THR A 162 20.48 -3.83 0.21
CA THR A 162 21.82 -3.59 -0.36
C THR A 162 22.22 -4.70 -1.33
N PRO A 163 22.52 -4.41 -2.61
CA PRO A 163 23.26 -5.33 -3.47
C PRO A 163 24.71 -5.45 -2.96
N ALA A 164 25.26 -6.65 -2.98
CA ALA A 164 26.65 -6.88 -2.61
C ALA A 164 27.61 -6.31 -3.67
N SER A 165 28.34 -5.26 -3.32
CA SER A 165 29.53 -4.80 -4.07
C SER A 165 30.79 -5.38 -3.41
N GLN A 166 31.58 -6.11 -4.19
CA GLN A 166 32.93 -6.51 -3.77
C GLN A 166 33.85 -5.28 -3.82
N ASP A 167 34.56 -5.02 -2.72
CA ASP A 167 35.72 -4.14 -2.72
C ASP A 167 36.88 -4.83 -3.46
N ASP A 168 37.54 -4.10 -4.35
CA ASP A 168 38.93 -4.36 -4.71
C ASP A 168 39.66 -3.01 -4.86
N THR A 169 40.70 -2.83 -4.06
CA THR A 169 41.45 -1.56 -3.92
C THR A 169 42.78 -1.64 -4.67
N VAL A 170 43.02 -0.74 -5.64
CA VAL A 170 44.37 -0.52 -6.21
C VAL A 170 44.65 0.98 -6.36
N SER A 171 45.89 1.36 -6.03
CA SER A 171 46.34 2.73 -5.78
C SER A 171 46.61 3.59 -7.02
N VAL A 172 46.60 4.92 -6.78
CA VAL A 172 46.92 5.99 -7.74
C VAL A 172 48.42 6.07 -8.05
N LEU A 173 48.80 6.24 -9.33
CA LEU A 173 49.92 7.11 -9.74
C LEU A 173 49.80 7.57 -11.21
N ASP A 174 50.11 8.85 -11.42
CA ASP A 174 50.47 9.60 -12.66
C ASP A 174 49.70 9.46 -14.00
N SER A 175 49.28 10.62 -14.50
CA SER A 175 48.90 10.89 -15.90
C SER A 175 50.14 11.26 -16.74
N PRO A 176 50.13 11.05 -18.08
CA PRO A 176 49.80 12.21 -18.91
C PRO A 176 49.02 11.93 -20.22
N THR A 177 48.38 13.01 -20.70
CA THR A 177 47.93 13.29 -22.08
C THR A 177 46.69 12.58 -22.69
N LEU A 178 45.88 13.41 -23.35
CA LEU A 178 44.59 13.17 -24.03
C LEU A 178 44.68 12.16 -25.20
N PRO A 179 43.58 11.47 -25.58
CA PRO A 179 42.50 12.16 -26.30
C PRO A 179 41.06 11.85 -25.84
N HIS A 180 40.14 12.72 -26.27
CA HIS A 180 38.70 12.68 -26.01
C HIS A 180 38.06 11.29 -26.02
N TYR A 181 37.54 10.86 -24.87
CA TYR A 181 36.52 9.82 -24.78
C TYR A 181 35.25 10.40 -24.15
N THR A 182 34.19 10.49 -24.93
CA THR A 182 32.84 10.78 -24.44
C THR A 182 32.33 9.57 -23.63
N PRO A 183 31.92 9.72 -22.36
CA PRO A 183 31.16 8.68 -21.68
C PRO A 183 29.88 8.42 -22.48
N ALA A 184 29.64 7.16 -22.84
CA ALA A 184 28.56 6.80 -23.74
C ALA A 184 27.21 7.26 -23.16
N SER A 185 26.54 8.15 -23.89
CA SER A 185 25.10 8.34 -23.77
C SER A 185 24.42 7.02 -24.11
N TYR A 186 24.00 6.28 -23.09
CA TYR A 186 23.08 5.17 -23.28
C TYR A 186 21.83 5.75 -23.97
N PRO A 187 21.50 5.36 -25.20
CA PRO A 187 20.27 5.80 -25.79
C PRO A 187 19.14 5.19 -24.96
N LEU A 188 18.38 6.03 -24.26
CA LEU A 188 17.05 5.70 -23.79
C LEU A 188 16.23 5.33 -25.03
N ARG A 189 16.25 4.05 -25.38
CA ARG A 189 15.47 3.50 -26.47
C ARG A 189 14.02 3.75 -26.10
N SER A 190 13.41 4.67 -26.82
CA SER A 190 11.99 4.98 -26.70
C SER A 190 11.22 3.67 -26.74
N ILE A 191 10.63 3.32 -25.60
CA ILE A 191 9.63 2.25 -25.55
C ILE A 191 8.53 2.70 -26.50
N PRO A 192 8.21 1.96 -27.58
CA PRO A 192 7.10 2.31 -28.43
C PRO A 192 5.83 2.37 -27.59
N ALA A 193 5.09 3.47 -27.68
CA ALA A 193 3.70 3.43 -27.27
C ALA A 193 2.99 2.33 -28.08
N THR A 194 2.07 1.62 -27.43
CA THR A 194 1.32 0.44 -27.91
C THR A 194 2.05 -0.91 -27.81
N PHE A 195 1.54 -1.75 -26.90
CA PHE A 195 1.20 -3.12 -27.25
C PHE A 195 -0.28 -3.34 -26.92
N ASP A 196 -1.13 -2.99 -27.89
CA ASP A 196 -2.53 -3.41 -27.93
C ASP A 196 -2.52 -4.93 -28.13
N ASN A 197 -2.70 -5.72 -27.07
CA ASN A 197 -2.67 -7.18 -27.19
C ASN A 197 -4.03 -7.71 -27.71
N ARG A 198 -4.35 -7.32 -28.95
CA ARG A 198 -5.49 -7.83 -29.71
C ARG A 198 -5.03 -9.01 -30.56
N SER A 199 -5.20 -10.21 -30.01
CA SER A 199 -4.83 -11.46 -30.67
C SER A 199 -5.50 -11.63 -32.04
N HIS A 200 -4.80 -12.29 -32.95
CA HIS A 200 -5.26 -12.59 -34.30
C HIS A 200 -6.56 -13.42 -34.29
N VAL A 201 -7.68 -12.75 -34.54
CA VAL A 201 -8.92 -13.38 -35.01
C VAL A 201 -8.86 -13.41 -36.55
N PRO A 202 -9.17 -14.53 -37.23
CA PRO A 202 -9.22 -14.57 -38.69
C PRO A 202 -10.22 -13.55 -39.27
N ASP A 203 -9.90 -13.03 -40.45
CA ASP A 203 -10.63 -11.95 -41.11
C ASP A 203 -12.06 -12.38 -41.51
N GLU A 204 -13.07 -11.88 -40.78
CA GLU A 204 -14.45 -11.79 -41.22
C GLU A 204 -14.90 -10.31 -41.14
N SER A 205 -14.81 -9.69 -42.31
CA SER A 205 -14.66 -8.25 -42.49
C SER A 205 -15.88 -7.36 -42.15
N LYS A 206 -15.60 -6.09 -41.84
CA LYS A 206 -16.44 -4.90 -42.17
C LYS A 206 -17.78 -4.62 -41.45
N LYS A 207 -18.02 -5.07 -40.19
CA LYS A 207 -19.20 -4.59 -39.41
C LYS A 207 -18.98 -4.03 -37.99
N ARG A 208 -17.74 -3.86 -37.51
CA ARG A 208 -17.44 -3.24 -36.19
C ARG A 208 -16.56 -1.99 -36.28
N SER A 209 -17.10 -0.91 -36.88
CA SER A 209 -16.58 0.45 -36.69
C SER A 209 -17.61 1.30 -35.93
N ARG A 210 -17.43 1.40 -34.60
CA ARG A 210 -18.06 2.42 -33.74
C ARG A 210 -17.54 2.47 -32.28
N TYR A 211 -16.56 1.63 -31.92
CA TYR A 211 -15.92 1.65 -30.61
C TYR A 211 -14.43 1.92 -30.79
N ILE A 212 -14.05 3.19 -30.66
CA ILE A 212 -12.69 3.58 -30.32
C ILE A 212 -12.48 3.21 -28.83
N PRO A 213 -11.33 2.67 -28.41
CA PRO A 213 -11.07 2.42 -26.99
C PRO A 213 -11.06 3.74 -26.19
N ASP A 214 -12.02 3.90 -25.28
CA ASP A 214 -12.04 5.04 -24.34
C ASP A 214 -10.93 4.86 -23.29
N THR A 215 -9.78 5.49 -23.53
CA THR A 215 -8.64 5.53 -22.59
C THR A 215 -9.02 6.22 -21.28
N LEU A 216 -8.29 5.95 -20.18
CA LEU A 216 -8.51 6.64 -18.89
C LEU A 216 -8.39 8.16 -19.03
N ILE A 217 -7.47 8.64 -19.86
CA ILE A 217 -7.29 10.06 -20.20
C ILE A 217 -8.57 10.60 -20.86
N ALA A 218 -9.06 9.97 -21.93
CA ALA A 218 -10.27 10.41 -22.63
C ALA A 218 -11.53 10.35 -21.74
N LYS A 219 -11.58 9.43 -20.76
CA LYS A 219 -12.66 9.38 -19.75
C LYS A 219 -12.57 10.54 -18.76
N GLU A 220 -11.37 10.93 -18.34
CA GLU A 220 -11.14 12.05 -17.41
C GLU A 220 -11.40 13.41 -18.08
N GLU A 221 -10.96 13.60 -19.33
CA GLU A 221 -11.19 14.81 -20.13
C GLU A 221 -12.69 15.10 -20.36
N ARG A 222 -13.52 14.07 -20.44
CA ARG A 222 -14.98 14.20 -20.57
C ARG A 222 -15.70 14.52 -19.25
N ARG A 223 -15.01 14.50 -18.09
CA ARG A 223 -15.65 14.80 -16.80
C ARG A 223 -15.91 16.30 -16.65
N PRO A 224 -17.07 16.70 -16.09
CA PRO A 224 -17.35 18.10 -15.85
C PRO A 224 -16.30 18.73 -14.92
N PRO A 225 -16.05 20.05 -15.04
CA PRO A 225 -15.30 20.79 -14.03
C PRO A 225 -16.04 20.74 -12.69
N PHE A 226 -15.31 20.96 -11.59
CA PHE A 226 -15.95 21.16 -10.30
C PHE A 226 -16.76 22.45 -10.27
N PRO A 227 -17.84 22.54 -9.47
CA PRO A 227 -18.55 23.80 -9.27
C PRO A 227 -17.60 24.85 -8.69
N ASP A 228 -17.72 26.09 -9.15
CA ASP A 228 -16.99 27.22 -8.56
C ASP A 228 -17.67 27.64 -7.25
N MET A 229 -16.96 27.40 -6.13
CA MET A 229 -17.43 27.74 -4.78
C MET A 229 -16.77 29.01 -4.25
N LEU A 230 -15.86 29.66 -5.00
CA LEU A 230 -15.12 30.84 -4.57
C LEU A 230 -16.02 32.06 -4.36
N ALA A 231 -17.04 32.24 -5.21
CA ALA A 231 -17.97 33.36 -5.13
C ALA A 231 -18.80 33.39 -3.82
N GLN A 232 -18.93 32.26 -3.14
CA GLN A 232 -19.64 32.12 -1.85
C GLN A 232 -18.69 31.71 -0.71
N TYR A 233 -17.37 31.70 -0.95
CA TYR A 233 -16.39 31.22 0.00
C TYR A 233 -16.38 32.06 1.27
N LYS A 234 -16.44 31.37 2.42
CA LYS A 234 -16.19 31.95 3.73
C LYS A 234 -14.95 31.30 4.30
N LEU A 235 -14.04 32.13 4.81
CA LEU A 235 -12.85 31.71 5.54
C LEU A 235 -13.28 30.87 6.76
N PRO A 236 -12.57 29.78 7.10
CA PRO A 236 -12.89 29.00 8.30
C PRO A 236 -12.83 29.87 9.56
N GLU A 237 -13.81 29.72 10.45
CA GLU A 237 -13.78 30.39 11.75
C GLU A 237 -12.55 29.92 12.55
N LEU A 238 -11.79 30.83 13.16
CA LEU A 238 -10.50 30.53 13.80
C LEU A 238 -10.57 29.39 14.83
N LYS A 239 -11.67 29.34 15.61
CA LYS A 239 -11.99 28.28 16.58
C LYS A 239 -12.10 26.87 15.97
N ASN A 240 -12.39 26.77 14.66
CA ASN A 240 -12.57 25.49 13.96
C ASN A 240 -11.27 25.00 13.29
N ILE A 241 -10.21 25.82 13.21
CA ILE A 241 -8.94 25.45 12.57
C ILE A 241 -8.33 24.24 13.28
N MET A 242 -8.10 24.34 14.60
CA MET A 242 -7.40 23.29 15.35
C MET A 242 -8.15 21.93 15.33
N PRO A 243 -9.48 21.84 15.54
CA PRO A 243 -10.22 20.58 15.38
C PRO A 243 -10.10 19.96 13.98
N LEU A 244 -10.07 20.77 12.92
CA LEU A 244 -9.93 20.28 11.55
C LEU A 244 -8.51 19.81 11.24
N VAL A 245 -7.48 20.46 11.82
CA VAL A 245 -6.08 20.02 11.75
C VAL A 245 -5.90 18.70 12.51
N MET A 246 -6.50 18.54 13.69
CA MET A 246 -6.49 17.26 14.41
C MET A 246 -7.16 16.14 13.59
N LEU A 247 -8.28 16.43 12.91
CA LEU A 247 -8.96 15.46 12.03
C LEU A 247 -8.08 15.05 10.81
N PHE A 248 -7.25 15.95 10.28
CA PHE A 248 -6.23 15.59 9.28
C PHE A 248 -5.22 14.58 9.86
N PHE A 249 -4.73 14.80 11.08
CA PHE A 249 -3.80 13.88 11.73
C PHE A 249 -4.43 12.54 12.10
N GLU A 250 -5.73 12.50 12.36
CA GLU A 250 -6.48 11.25 12.61
C GLU A 250 -6.75 10.45 11.33
N ARG A 251 -7.10 11.12 10.21
CA ARG A 251 -7.65 10.43 9.00
C ARG A 251 -6.77 10.45 7.76
N VAL A 252 -5.87 11.44 7.61
CA VAL A 252 -5.07 11.64 6.39
C VAL A 252 -3.59 11.36 6.64
N CYS A 253 -3.02 11.87 7.75
CA CYS A 253 -1.63 11.61 8.13
C CYS A 253 -1.27 10.11 8.25
N PRO A 254 -2.14 9.20 8.73
CA PRO A 254 -1.83 7.76 8.74
C PRO A 254 -1.53 7.18 7.36
N LEU A 255 -2.17 7.75 6.33
CA LEU A 255 -1.99 7.36 4.94
C LEU A 255 -0.83 8.10 4.28
N TYR A 256 -0.63 9.38 4.63
CA TYR A 256 0.30 10.31 4.00
C TYR A 256 0.96 11.25 5.03
N PRO A 257 2.01 10.80 5.76
CA PRO A 257 2.68 11.60 6.79
C PRO A 257 3.62 12.66 6.19
N ILE A 258 3.03 13.68 5.55
CA ILE A 258 3.70 14.71 4.74
C ILE A 258 4.26 15.88 5.57
N ILE A 259 3.59 16.24 6.67
CA ILE A 259 3.96 17.34 7.56
C ILE A 259 4.15 16.78 8.97
N CYS A 260 5.10 17.32 9.73
CA CYS A 260 5.21 17.08 11.16
C CYS A 260 3.99 17.67 11.89
N ASP A 261 3.51 16.98 12.92
CA ASP A 261 2.37 17.43 13.73
C ASP A 261 2.70 18.72 14.50
N GLN A 262 3.87 18.79 15.12
CA GLN A 262 4.38 19.99 15.81
C GLN A 262 4.35 21.23 14.89
N VAL A 263 5.00 21.15 13.72
CA VAL A 263 5.05 22.23 12.72
C VAL A 263 3.64 22.68 12.28
N MET A 264 2.74 21.73 12.02
CA MET A 264 1.38 22.07 11.60
C MET A 264 0.54 22.66 12.74
N PHE A 265 0.76 22.23 13.99
CA PHE A 265 0.09 22.81 15.16
C PHE A 265 0.60 24.22 15.46
N ASP A 266 1.87 24.52 15.23
CA ASP A 266 2.42 25.88 15.36
C ASP A 266 1.84 26.82 14.29
N ILE A 267 1.84 26.40 13.02
CA ILE A 267 1.18 27.13 11.91
C ILE A 267 -0.30 27.36 12.22
N ALA A 268 -1.03 26.32 12.64
CA ALA A 268 -2.44 26.42 12.99
C ALA A 268 -2.69 27.35 14.20
N SER A 269 -1.77 27.37 15.17
CA SER A 269 -1.83 28.24 16.35
C SER A 269 -1.49 29.69 16.02
N SER A 270 -0.58 29.92 15.07
CA SER A 270 -0.28 31.24 14.49
C SER A 270 -1.53 31.77 13.78
N ALA A 271 -2.09 30.99 12.85
CA ALA A 271 -3.30 31.32 12.11
C ALA A 271 -4.51 31.61 13.01
N ALA A 272 -4.69 30.83 14.09
CA ALA A 272 -5.78 31.04 15.05
C ALA A 272 -5.65 32.34 15.88
N LYS A 273 -4.45 32.92 15.99
CA LYS A 273 -4.17 34.17 16.74
C LYS A 273 -4.09 35.40 15.83
N GLY A 274 -3.36 35.29 14.71
CA GLY A 274 -3.07 36.38 13.78
C GLY A 274 -4.05 36.51 12.61
N GLY A 275 -4.93 35.53 12.41
CA GLY A 275 -5.72 35.39 11.19
C GLY A 275 -4.97 34.64 10.09
N LEU A 276 -5.56 34.59 8.89
CA LEU A 276 -5.03 33.84 7.74
C LEU A 276 -4.60 34.84 6.64
N PRO A 277 -3.32 35.28 6.61
CA PRO A 277 -2.78 36.13 5.54
C PRO A 277 -2.70 35.39 4.19
N ASP A 278 -2.47 36.10 3.08
CA ASP A 278 -2.25 35.46 1.77
C ASP A 278 -0.78 34.96 1.67
N ASP A 279 -0.42 33.88 2.38
CA ASP A 279 0.91 33.25 2.44
C ASP A 279 0.93 31.70 2.28
N ILE A 280 2.13 31.08 2.33
CA ILE A 280 2.28 29.63 2.18
C ILE A 280 1.73 28.85 3.39
N GLU A 281 1.88 29.37 4.61
CA GLU A 281 1.34 28.76 5.84
C GLU A 281 -0.20 28.68 5.82
N THR A 282 -0.86 29.74 5.34
CA THR A 282 -2.30 29.76 5.09
C THR A 282 -2.69 28.80 3.97
N CYS A 283 -1.90 28.71 2.90
CA CYS A 283 -2.13 27.72 1.85
C CYS A 283 -2.08 26.29 2.39
N LEU A 284 -1.06 25.94 3.18
CA LEU A 284 -0.94 24.64 3.85
C LEU A 284 -2.12 24.38 4.79
N THR A 285 -2.49 25.36 5.63
CA THR A 285 -3.63 25.27 6.56
C THR A 285 -4.94 24.97 5.83
N LEU A 286 -5.20 25.68 4.72
CA LEU A 286 -6.41 25.47 3.92
C LEU A 286 -6.43 24.12 3.19
N LEU A 287 -5.28 23.62 2.72
CA LEU A 287 -5.16 22.29 2.12
C LEU A 287 -5.37 21.18 3.15
N VAL A 288 -4.78 21.30 4.34
CA VAL A 288 -4.96 20.39 5.47
C VAL A 288 -6.44 20.34 5.89
N ILE A 289 -7.10 21.49 6.01
CA ILE A 289 -8.55 21.58 6.29
C ILE A 289 -9.38 20.94 5.16
N ALA A 290 -9.05 21.23 3.90
CA ALA A 290 -9.76 20.66 2.74
C ALA A 290 -9.66 19.12 2.72
N LEU A 291 -8.47 18.59 2.99
CA LEU A 291 -8.22 17.16 3.09
C LEU A 291 -8.98 16.52 4.25
N ALA A 292 -8.88 17.05 5.47
CA ALA A 292 -9.64 16.58 6.63
C ALA A 292 -11.15 16.49 6.35
N GLN A 293 -11.72 17.55 5.77
CA GLN A 293 -13.14 17.59 5.38
C GLN A 293 -13.50 16.60 4.27
N SER A 294 -12.56 16.27 3.38
CA SER A 294 -12.78 15.32 2.29
C SER A 294 -12.64 13.84 2.70
N TYR A 295 -11.88 13.55 3.77
CA TYR A 295 -11.68 12.21 4.33
C TYR A 295 -12.61 11.89 5.52
N ASP A 296 -13.45 12.83 5.94
CA ASP A 296 -14.50 12.57 6.94
C ASP A 296 -15.64 11.73 6.36
N GLU A 297 -16.23 10.86 7.18
CA GLU A 297 -17.17 9.83 6.76
C GLU A 297 -18.43 10.45 6.11
N ARG A 298 -18.83 9.89 4.96
CA ARG A 298 -19.94 10.40 4.10
C ARG A 298 -19.66 11.76 3.42
N ALA A 299 -18.40 12.07 3.10
CA ALA A 299 -18.06 13.29 2.36
C ALA A 299 -18.76 13.39 0.99
N SER A 300 -19.58 14.43 0.82
CA SER A 300 -20.05 14.88 -0.50
C SER A 300 -18.88 15.22 -1.43
N ILE A 301 -19.10 15.13 -2.75
CA ILE A 301 -18.15 15.58 -3.79
C ILE A 301 -17.66 17.01 -3.50
N GLU A 302 -18.53 17.88 -3.01
CA GLU A 302 -18.24 19.29 -2.68
C GLU A 302 -17.53 19.50 -1.34
N ARG A 303 -17.48 18.49 -0.44
CA ARG A 303 -16.92 18.67 0.91
C ARG A 303 -15.40 18.89 0.84
N GLY A 304 -14.91 19.96 1.49
CA GLY A 304 -13.52 20.42 1.38
C GLY A 304 -13.18 21.24 0.12
N LEU A 305 -14.01 21.18 -0.93
CA LEU A 305 -13.75 21.86 -2.22
C LEU A 305 -13.60 23.40 -2.11
N PRO A 306 -14.38 24.15 -1.30
CA PRO A 306 -14.21 25.60 -1.21
C PRO A 306 -12.85 26.00 -0.62
N HIS A 307 -12.40 25.28 0.43
CA HIS A 307 -11.08 25.47 1.05
C HIS A 307 -9.95 25.14 0.07
N PHE A 308 -10.07 24.02 -0.67
CA PHE A 308 -9.13 23.65 -1.72
C PHE A 308 -9.04 24.71 -2.83
N GLN A 309 -10.17 25.21 -3.33
CA GLN A 309 -10.19 26.24 -4.38
C GLN A 309 -9.53 27.54 -3.91
N LYS A 310 -9.79 28.00 -2.67
CA LYS A 310 -9.10 29.18 -2.11
C LYS A 310 -7.61 28.91 -1.92
N ALA A 311 -7.21 27.71 -1.49
CA ALA A 311 -5.80 27.35 -1.33
C ALA A 311 -5.07 27.33 -2.67
N VAL A 312 -5.64 26.72 -3.72
CA VAL A 312 -5.06 26.72 -5.07
C VAL A 312 -5.00 28.13 -5.66
N GLN A 313 -6.03 28.96 -5.45
CA GLN A 313 -5.99 30.37 -5.84
C GLN A 313 -4.83 31.10 -5.15
N LEU A 314 -4.59 30.82 -3.86
CA LEU A 314 -3.47 31.39 -3.11
C LEU A 314 -2.13 30.88 -3.66
N LEU A 315 -1.96 29.56 -3.81
CA LEU A 315 -0.77 28.93 -4.37
C LEU A 315 -0.39 29.48 -5.76
N SER A 316 -1.38 29.81 -6.59
CA SER A 316 -1.15 30.44 -7.91
C SER A 316 -0.72 31.91 -7.89
N LYS A 317 -0.86 32.59 -6.74
CA LYS A 317 -0.42 33.99 -6.53
C LYS A 317 0.95 34.08 -5.86
N LEU A 318 1.33 33.07 -5.09
CA LEU A 318 2.63 33.02 -4.43
C LEU A 318 3.76 32.95 -5.48
N THR A 319 4.90 33.55 -5.15
CA THR A 319 6.13 33.36 -5.93
C THR A 319 6.47 31.87 -5.94
N VAL A 320 6.89 31.34 -7.10
CA VAL A 320 7.30 29.94 -7.20
C VAL A 320 8.63 29.76 -6.45
N GLU A 321 8.62 28.90 -5.44
CA GLU A 321 9.77 28.65 -4.58
C GLU A 321 10.18 27.17 -4.58
N PHE A 322 11.47 26.92 -4.32
CA PHE A 322 12.04 25.59 -4.14
C PHE A 322 12.28 25.31 -2.65
N THR A 323 11.18 25.30 -1.90
CA THR A 323 11.10 25.13 -0.44
C THR A 323 10.28 23.89 -0.09
N LEU A 324 10.40 23.41 1.16
CA LEU A 324 9.74 22.18 1.60
C LEU A 324 8.22 22.39 1.66
N GLU A 325 7.81 23.55 2.17
CA GLU A 325 6.46 24.04 2.35
C GLU A 325 5.74 24.15 0.99
N PHE A 326 6.43 24.66 -0.04
CA PHE A 326 5.88 24.77 -1.40
C PHE A 326 5.68 23.39 -2.03
N ALA A 327 6.63 22.47 -1.85
CA ALA A 327 6.48 21.07 -2.29
C ALA A 327 5.34 20.36 -1.52
N GLN A 328 5.24 20.54 -0.20
CA GLN A 328 4.15 20.00 0.62
C GLN A 328 2.78 20.53 0.16
N ALA A 329 2.65 21.83 -0.12
CA ALA A 329 1.41 22.40 -0.63
C ALA A 329 0.99 21.78 -1.98
N GLN A 330 1.93 21.61 -2.91
CA GLN A 330 1.67 20.94 -4.19
C GLN A 330 1.24 19.48 -4.01
N VAL A 331 1.90 18.72 -3.13
CA VAL A 331 1.59 17.29 -2.90
C VAL A 331 0.28 17.10 -2.13
N LEU A 332 -0.05 17.96 -1.16
CA LEU A 332 -1.35 17.96 -0.51
C LEU A 332 -2.48 18.30 -1.51
N ALA A 333 -2.25 19.26 -2.41
CA ALA A 333 -3.20 19.56 -3.49
C ALA A 333 -3.39 18.36 -4.44
N ALA A 334 -2.31 17.61 -4.73
CA ALA A 334 -2.39 16.36 -5.47
C ALA A 334 -3.28 15.33 -4.76
N ILE A 335 -3.03 15.05 -3.48
CA ILE A 335 -3.80 14.07 -2.70
C ILE A 335 -5.28 14.46 -2.60
N PHE A 336 -5.61 15.75 -2.52
CA PHE A 336 -7.01 16.19 -2.59
C PHE A 336 -7.65 15.80 -3.93
N MET A 337 -6.96 16.00 -5.05
CA MET A 337 -7.46 15.58 -6.36
C MET A 337 -7.53 14.06 -6.53
N LEU A 338 -6.60 13.30 -5.92
CA LEU A 338 -6.67 11.83 -5.84
C LEU A 338 -7.92 11.38 -5.07
N LYS A 339 -8.19 11.99 -3.90
CA LYS A 339 -9.39 11.73 -3.08
C LYS A 339 -10.69 12.05 -3.83
N LYS A 340 -10.69 13.09 -4.68
CA LYS A 340 -11.81 13.40 -5.58
C LYS A 340 -11.79 12.62 -6.90
N GLY A 341 -10.86 11.67 -7.05
CA GLY A 341 -10.72 10.79 -8.21
C GLY A 341 -10.32 11.46 -9.53
N ARG A 342 -9.81 12.70 -9.50
CA ARG A 342 -9.40 13.48 -10.69
C ARG A 342 -7.95 13.16 -11.05
N ILE A 343 -7.72 12.00 -11.67
CA ILE A 343 -6.38 11.42 -11.86
C ILE A 343 -5.43 12.35 -12.65
N LEU A 344 -5.89 13.03 -13.71
CA LEU A 344 -5.04 13.97 -14.47
C LEU A 344 -4.64 15.22 -13.66
N ALA A 345 -5.53 15.73 -12.81
CA ALA A 345 -5.21 16.87 -11.96
C ALA A 345 -4.30 16.46 -10.80
N PHE A 346 -4.53 15.26 -10.23
CA PHE A 346 -3.61 14.63 -9.28
C PHE A 346 -2.20 14.51 -9.86
N TRP A 347 -2.05 13.98 -11.09
CA TRP A 347 -0.77 13.94 -11.80
C TRP A 347 -0.14 15.33 -11.91
N SER A 348 -0.90 16.34 -12.36
CA SER A 348 -0.36 17.69 -12.58
C SER A 348 0.20 18.32 -11.30
N TYR A 349 -0.50 18.17 -10.16
CA TYR A 349 -0.01 18.68 -8.87
C TYR A 349 1.13 17.83 -8.31
N LEU A 350 1.05 16.50 -8.45
CA LEU A 350 2.09 15.58 -7.99
C LEU A 350 3.40 15.84 -8.74
N TYR A 351 3.35 15.95 -10.07
CA TYR A 351 4.52 16.23 -10.92
C TYR A 351 5.18 17.55 -10.54
N ALA A 352 4.39 18.59 -10.28
CA ALA A 352 4.90 19.88 -9.78
C ALA A 352 5.60 19.73 -8.42
N GLY A 353 4.97 19.04 -7.46
CA GLY A 353 5.57 18.72 -6.16
C GLY A 353 6.87 17.92 -6.26
N CYS A 354 6.90 16.91 -7.13
CA CYS A 354 8.08 16.11 -7.43
C CYS A 354 9.22 16.96 -8.02
N ALA A 355 8.91 17.87 -8.94
CA ALA A 355 9.90 18.77 -9.54
C ALA A 355 10.46 19.77 -8.51
N THR A 356 9.61 20.37 -7.68
CA THR A 356 10.02 21.28 -6.59
C THR A 356 10.93 20.57 -5.60
N LEU A 357 10.53 19.38 -5.16
CA LEU A 357 11.30 18.56 -4.21
C LEU A 357 12.65 18.12 -4.78
N TYR A 358 12.69 17.68 -6.04
CA TYR A 358 13.92 17.32 -6.75
C TYR A 358 14.90 18.50 -6.81
N MET A 359 14.42 19.67 -7.26
CA MET A 359 15.24 20.87 -7.39
C MET A 359 15.76 21.36 -6.02
N MET A 360 14.94 21.28 -4.98
CA MET A 360 15.36 21.56 -3.60
C MET A 360 16.50 20.63 -3.19
N ILE A 361 16.30 19.31 -3.21
CA ILE A 361 17.31 18.31 -2.79
C ILE A 361 18.62 18.48 -3.57
N GLN A 362 18.57 18.71 -4.89
CA GLN A 362 19.77 18.92 -5.71
C GLN A 362 20.49 20.23 -5.35
N ARG A 363 19.76 21.33 -5.12
CA ARG A 363 20.35 22.59 -4.65
C ARG A 363 21.06 22.38 -3.31
N ASP A 364 20.43 21.67 -2.39
CA ASP A 364 20.96 21.47 -1.04
C ASP A 364 22.23 20.59 -1.06
N LYS A 365 22.25 19.54 -1.90
CA LYS A 365 23.47 18.75 -2.19
C LYS A 365 24.58 19.62 -2.78
N SER A 366 24.27 20.48 -3.74
CA SER A 366 25.25 21.37 -4.40
C SER A 366 25.81 22.44 -3.47
N LEU A 367 24.98 22.99 -2.56
CA LEU A 367 25.35 24.06 -1.63
C LEU A 367 25.84 23.53 -0.27
N LYS A 368 25.76 22.21 -0.03
CA LYS A 368 26.06 21.55 1.25
C LYS A 368 25.25 22.15 2.41
N VAL A 369 23.95 22.34 2.19
CA VAL A 369 23.03 22.88 3.21
C VAL A 369 22.84 21.85 4.31
N ASN A 370 23.26 22.19 5.53
CA ASN A 370 22.97 21.41 6.73
C ASN A 370 21.57 21.79 7.25
N ARG A 371 20.61 20.88 7.09
CA ARG A 371 19.26 20.98 7.68
C ARG A 371 19.18 20.35 9.06
N SER A 372 18.10 20.62 9.78
CA SER A 372 17.78 19.86 10.99
C SER A 372 17.51 18.39 10.68
N GLU A 373 17.62 17.53 11.70
CA GLU A 373 17.31 16.11 11.56
C GLU A 373 15.81 15.89 11.24
N GLU A 374 14.93 16.67 11.85
CA GLU A 374 13.48 16.64 11.66
C GLU A 374 13.05 17.07 10.26
N GLU A 375 13.64 18.15 9.73
CA GLU A 375 13.45 18.57 8.34
C GLU A 375 13.92 17.48 7.38
N SER A 376 15.10 16.91 7.63
CA SER A 376 15.69 15.85 6.80
C SER A 376 14.82 14.59 6.76
N LYS A 377 14.27 14.16 7.91
CA LYS A 377 13.29 13.07 7.99
C LYS A 377 11.98 13.41 7.27
N THR A 378 11.53 14.67 7.34
CA THR A 378 10.33 15.13 6.63
C THR A 378 10.51 15.14 5.12
N ILE A 379 11.67 15.58 4.64
CA ILE A 379 12.07 15.51 3.22
C ILE A 379 12.10 14.06 2.74
N LEU A 380 12.68 13.13 3.51
CA LEU A 380 12.70 11.70 3.18
C LEU A 380 11.29 11.11 3.10
N ARG A 381 10.41 11.38 4.08
CA ARG A 381 9.01 10.93 4.04
C ARG A 381 8.28 11.46 2.80
N LEU A 382 8.41 12.76 2.52
CA LEU A 382 7.79 13.38 1.35
C LEU A 382 8.32 12.77 0.04
N TYR A 383 9.64 12.55 -0.06
CA TYR A 383 10.27 11.89 -1.20
C TYR A 383 9.66 10.51 -1.48
N TRP A 384 9.60 9.65 -0.47
CA TRP A 384 9.08 8.29 -0.64
C TRP A 384 7.57 8.24 -0.88
N ILE A 385 6.80 9.19 -0.33
CA ILE A 385 5.37 9.37 -0.66
C ILE A 385 5.22 9.75 -2.13
N CYS A 386 5.94 10.78 -2.60
CA CYS A 386 5.89 11.25 -3.98
C CYS A 386 6.31 10.19 -4.99
N LEU A 387 7.44 9.51 -4.74
CA LEU A 387 7.96 8.44 -5.60
C LEU A 387 6.97 7.28 -5.73
N ASN A 388 6.37 6.84 -4.62
CA ASN A 388 5.39 5.76 -4.66
C ASN A 388 4.07 6.18 -5.29
N LEU A 389 3.58 7.41 -5.08
CA LEU A 389 2.40 7.94 -5.77
C LEU A 389 2.64 8.06 -7.29
N GLU A 390 3.84 8.44 -7.74
CA GLU A 390 4.19 8.52 -9.16
C GLU A 390 4.32 7.12 -9.80
N ARG A 391 4.90 6.16 -9.08
CA ARG A 391 4.91 4.74 -9.47
C ARG A 391 3.49 4.20 -9.58
N ASP A 392 2.67 4.47 -8.57
CA ASP A 392 1.30 3.97 -8.50
C ASP A 392 0.47 4.51 -9.67
N LEU A 393 0.60 5.80 -9.98
CA LEU A 393 0.00 6.42 -11.16
C LEU A 393 0.53 5.85 -12.48
N THR A 394 1.84 5.61 -12.59
CA THR A 394 2.48 5.07 -13.81
C THR A 394 1.93 3.69 -14.18
N LEU A 395 1.52 2.88 -13.19
CA LEU A 395 0.91 1.57 -13.43
C LEU A 395 -0.49 1.69 -14.03
N GLU A 396 -1.25 2.74 -13.69
CA GLU A 396 -2.58 3.01 -14.27
C GLU A 396 -2.51 3.74 -15.63
N ILE A 397 -1.60 4.71 -15.76
CA ILE A 397 -1.45 5.56 -16.94
C ILE A 397 0.04 5.74 -17.29
N ASN A 398 0.56 4.83 -18.10
CA ASN A 398 1.99 4.79 -18.47
C ASN A 398 2.42 5.86 -19.50
N THR A 399 1.49 6.61 -20.09
CA THR A 399 1.74 7.63 -21.12
C THR A 399 2.06 9.02 -20.55
N LEU A 400 1.91 9.23 -19.24
CA LEU A 400 2.15 10.52 -18.61
C LEU A 400 3.66 10.77 -18.40
N PRO A 401 4.13 12.03 -18.53
CA PRO A 401 5.51 12.39 -18.18
C PRO A 401 5.85 12.07 -16.73
N LYS A 402 7.05 11.50 -16.54
CA LYS A 402 7.61 11.12 -15.23
C LYS A 402 8.58 12.19 -14.71
N SER A 403 8.65 12.33 -13.40
CA SER A 403 9.58 13.22 -12.72
C SER A 403 11.02 12.68 -12.72
N GLN A 404 11.94 13.46 -12.16
CA GLN A 404 13.33 13.07 -11.95
C GLN A 404 13.60 12.44 -10.58
N LEU A 405 12.58 12.31 -9.70
CA LEU A 405 12.74 11.71 -8.36
C LEU A 405 13.36 10.29 -8.36
N PRO A 406 13.07 9.38 -9.31
CA PRO A 406 13.69 8.05 -9.33
C PRO A 406 15.22 8.08 -9.39
N GLN A 407 15.83 9.14 -9.94
CA GLN A 407 17.29 9.28 -10.00
C GLN A 407 17.95 9.40 -8.61
N LEU A 408 17.18 9.81 -7.60
CA LEU A 408 17.66 10.01 -6.24
C LEU A 408 17.61 8.73 -5.38
N GLU A 409 16.92 7.67 -5.83
CA GLU A 409 16.55 6.51 -5.01
C GLU A 409 17.77 5.79 -4.43
N HIS A 410 18.81 5.57 -5.24
CA HIS A 410 20.07 4.95 -4.78
C HIS A 410 20.84 5.80 -3.76
N SER A 411 20.49 7.08 -3.59
CA SER A 411 21.18 8.03 -2.71
C SER A 411 20.42 8.38 -1.43
N LEU A 412 19.17 7.90 -1.28
CA LEU A 412 18.31 8.25 -0.16
C LEU A 412 17.89 6.96 0.59
N PRO A 413 18.11 6.88 1.92
CA PRO A 413 17.65 5.74 2.70
C PRO A 413 16.12 5.68 2.71
N LEU A 414 15.57 4.52 3.06
CA LEU A 414 14.15 4.42 3.45
C LEU A 414 13.84 5.44 4.56
N PRO A 415 12.61 5.98 4.59
CA PRO A 415 12.27 7.04 5.53
C PRO A 415 12.26 6.48 6.96
N LEU A 416 12.37 7.37 7.95
CA LEU A 416 12.09 7.06 9.36
C LEU A 416 10.95 7.98 9.85
N GLY A 417 10.39 7.68 11.02
CA GLY A 417 9.43 8.57 11.69
C GLY A 417 10.09 9.88 12.16
N CYS A 418 9.31 10.89 12.57
CA CYS A 418 9.83 12.21 12.97
C CYS A 418 10.96 12.14 14.01
N ASP A 419 10.81 11.34 15.07
CA ASP A 419 11.44 11.73 16.34
C ASP A 419 12.68 10.91 16.76
N GLU A 420 12.84 9.64 16.35
CA GLU A 420 14.07 8.87 16.69
C GLU A 420 14.45 7.82 15.63
N PRO A 421 15.71 7.32 15.64
CA PRO A 421 16.10 6.09 14.94
C PRO A 421 15.29 4.84 15.36
N ASN A 422 14.56 4.88 16.48
CA ASN A 422 13.71 3.78 16.94
C ASN A 422 12.31 4.28 17.32
N THR A 423 11.25 3.67 16.78
CA THR A 423 9.86 4.07 17.09
C THR A 423 9.41 3.68 18.50
N ALA A 424 10.29 3.05 19.29
CA ALA A 424 10.01 2.46 20.60
C ALA A 424 9.72 3.46 21.75
N HIS A 425 10.06 4.75 21.60
CA HIS A 425 9.69 5.82 22.55
C HIS A 425 8.32 6.45 22.23
N LEU A 426 7.92 6.47 20.95
CA LEU A 426 6.70 7.16 20.47
C LEU A 426 5.42 6.66 21.15
N PRO A 427 4.39 7.51 21.33
CA PRO A 427 3.04 7.08 21.72
C PRO A 427 2.53 5.92 20.85
N LYS A 428 1.80 4.95 21.43
CA LYS A 428 1.37 3.72 20.73
C LYS A 428 0.74 4.00 19.37
N HIS A 429 -0.15 5.00 19.29
CA HIS A 429 -0.83 5.39 18.04
C HIS A 429 0.16 5.88 16.97
N THR A 430 0.97 6.88 17.30
CA THR A 430 2.00 7.46 16.42
C THR A 430 3.01 6.41 15.95
N ARG A 431 3.46 5.55 16.87
CA ARG A 431 4.30 4.37 16.57
C ARG A 431 3.67 3.47 15.53
N THR A 432 2.42 3.05 15.76
CA THR A 432 1.68 2.16 14.84
C THR A 432 1.54 2.78 13.45
N ILE A 433 1.22 4.09 13.35
CA ILE A 433 1.15 4.81 12.07
C ILE A 433 2.48 4.74 11.32
N TYR A 434 3.58 5.16 11.96
CA TYR A 434 4.87 5.19 11.28
C TYR A 434 5.34 3.78 10.90
N THR A 435 5.16 2.78 11.77
CA THR A 435 5.55 1.40 11.44
C THR A 435 4.73 0.82 10.28
N PHE A 436 3.43 1.12 10.17
CA PHE A 436 2.65 0.75 8.97
C PHE A 436 3.14 1.46 7.71
N PHE A 437 3.50 2.75 7.81
CA PHE A 437 4.10 3.49 6.69
C PHE A 437 5.42 2.85 6.24
N LEU A 438 6.33 2.49 7.16
CA LEU A 438 7.59 1.80 6.83
C LEU A 438 7.38 0.41 6.20
N ALA A 439 6.41 -0.35 6.72
CA ALA A 439 6.00 -1.63 6.15
C ALA A 439 5.52 -1.45 4.70
N GLU A 440 4.70 -0.43 4.42
CA GLU A 440 4.25 -0.13 3.06
C GLU A 440 5.39 0.33 2.13
N MET A 441 6.30 1.20 2.59
CA MET A 441 7.42 1.67 1.75
C MET A 441 8.35 0.52 1.37
N SER A 442 8.68 -0.37 2.31
CA SER A 442 9.49 -1.56 2.04
C SER A 442 8.79 -2.56 1.12
N LEU A 443 7.48 -2.80 1.30
CA LEU A 443 6.69 -3.63 0.39
C LEU A 443 6.60 -3.05 -1.02
N LYS A 444 6.38 -1.73 -1.15
CA LYS A 444 6.35 -1.05 -2.46
C LYS A 444 7.70 -1.08 -3.18
N ALA A 445 8.82 -1.17 -2.46
CA ALA A 445 10.13 -1.43 -3.06
C ALA A 445 10.27 -2.86 -3.61
N ILE A 446 9.64 -3.87 -2.99
CA ILE A 446 9.53 -5.23 -3.57
C ILE A 446 8.65 -5.20 -4.82
N LEU A 447 7.48 -4.55 -4.74
CA LEU A 447 6.57 -4.37 -5.88
C LEU A 447 7.24 -3.65 -7.06
N ALA A 448 8.02 -2.59 -6.81
CA ALA A 448 8.74 -1.88 -7.88
C ALA A 448 9.74 -2.79 -8.63
N ARG A 449 10.42 -3.71 -7.94
CA ARG A 449 11.31 -4.70 -8.56
C ARG A 449 10.54 -5.75 -9.36
N ILE A 450 9.41 -6.23 -8.85
CA ILE A 450 8.49 -7.12 -9.58
C ILE A 450 8.01 -6.46 -10.88
N MET A 451 7.48 -5.23 -10.79
CA MET A 451 6.95 -4.50 -11.96
C MET A 451 8.04 -4.03 -12.94
N GLY A 452 9.30 -3.96 -12.50
CA GLY A 452 10.46 -3.69 -13.36
C GLY A 452 11.01 -4.93 -14.08
N THR A 453 10.55 -6.14 -13.75
CA THR A 453 11.04 -7.39 -14.35
C THR A 453 10.25 -7.71 -15.64
N PRO A 454 10.91 -7.93 -16.80
CA PRO A 454 10.22 -8.16 -18.07
C PRO A 454 9.55 -9.53 -18.16
N SER A 455 8.54 -9.63 -19.03
CA SER A 455 7.25 -10.22 -18.65
C SER A 455 7.00 -11.71 -18.91
N LEU A 456 8.02 -12.54 -19.23
CA LEU A 456 7.85 -14.01 -19.20
C LEU A 456 9.16 -14.80 -19.19
N GLU A 457 10.20 -14.29 -19.85
CA GLU A 457 11.53 -14.92 -19.93
C GLU A 457 12.21 -15.05 -18.55
N PHE A 458 11.79 -14.24 -17.58
CA PHE A 458 12.15 -14.30 -16.17
C PHE A 458 11.18 -15.11 -15.31
N CYS A 459 10.17 -15.75 -15.91
CA CYS A 459 9.23 -16.62 -15.19
C CYS A 459 9.56 -18.09 -15.43
N LEU A 460 9.74 -18.47 -16.70
CA LEU A 460 10.02 -19.83 -17.13
C LEU A 460 11.21 -19.85 -18.08
N HIS A 461 12.20 -20.70 -17.80
CA HIS A 461 13.20 -21.09 -18.78
C HIS A 461 12.72 -22.37 -19.49
N GLU A 462 12.54 -22.29 -20.80
CA GLU A 462 12.30 -23.48 -21.63
C GLU A 462 13.62 -24.25 -21.78
N THR A 463 13.67 -25.48 -21.26
CA THR A 463 14.87 -26.32 -21.34
C THR A 463 14.81 -27.26 -22.55
N PRO A 464 15.96 -27.59 -23.18
CA PRO A 464 15.99 -28.51 -24.32
C PRO A 464 15.42 -29.89 -23.92
N GLY A 465 14.20 -30.20 -24.39
CA GLY A 465 13.48 -31.43 -24.03
C GLY A 465 12.05 -31.23 -23.49
N ASN A 466 11.38 -30.11 -23.79
CA ASN A 466 10.04 -29.74 -23.28
C ASN A 466 9.95 -29.60 -21.75
N GLY A 467 11.07 -29.36 -21.06
CA GLY A 467 11.06 -28.98 -19.66
C GLY A 467 10.81 -27.49 -19.49
N PHE A 468 10.21 -27.12 -18.35
CA PHE A 468 10.17 -25.74 -17.88
C PHE A 468 10.82 -25.67 -16.51
N GLU A 469 11.74 -24.73 -16.33
CA GLU A 469 12.35 -24.42 -15.05
C GLU A 469 11.86 -23.06 -14.54
N VAL A 470 11.45 -22.99 -13.28
CA VAL A 470 11.00 -21.74 -12.65
C VAL A 470 12.23 -20.87 -12.38
N SER A 471 12.22 -19.63 -12.87
CA SER A 471 13.35 -18.72 -12.66
C SER A 471 13.64 -18.48 -11.16
N LEU A 472 14.93 -18.49 -10.81
CA LEU A 472 15.43 -18.16 -9.48
C LEU A 472 14.98 -16.75 -9.03
N VAL A 473 14.77 -15.82 -9.96
CA VAL A 473 14.29 -14.46 -9.65
C VAL A 473 12.89 -14.47 -9.03
N ILE A 474 11.97 -15.30 -9.54
CA ILE A 474 10.63 -15.43 -8.94
C ILE A 474 10.71 -16.11 -7.57
N GLN A 475 11.54 -17.15 -7.43
CA GLN A 475 11.71 -17.85 -6.15
C GLN A 475 12.25 -16.88 -5.09
N GLU A 476 13.26 -16.08 -5.44
CA GLU A 476 13.85 -15.09 -4.55
C GLU A 476 12.87 -13.95 -4.20
N LEU A 477 12.13 -13.41 -5.16
CA LEU A 477 11.09 -12.40 -4.88
C LEU A 477 9.95 -12.97 -4.02
N LYS A 478 9.57 -14.24 -4.19
CA LYS A 478 8.62 -14.94 -3.32
C LYS A 478 9.17 -15.12 -1.90
N ASN A 479 10.44 -15.50 -1.77
CA ASN A 479 11.12 -15.64 -0.47
C ASN A 479 11.20 -14.29 0.26
N GLN A 480 11.53 -13.20 -0.45
CA GLN A 480 11.55 -11.85 0.10
C GLN A 480 10.17 -11.38 0.58
N LEU A 481 9.08 -11.72 -0.11
CA LEU A 481 7.72 -11.46 0.37
C LEU A 481 7.36 -12.26 1.62
N GLY A 482 7.78 -13.53 1.69
CA GLY A 482 7.60 -14.36 2.88
C GLY A 482 8.35 -13.80 4.10
N LEU A 483 9.65 -13.55 3.93
CA LEU A 483 10.51 -12.96 4.97
C LEU A 483 10.02 -11.57 5.40
N TRP A 484 9.52 -10.75 4.46
CA TRP A 484 8.96 -9.44 4.78
C TRP A 484 7.79 -9.55 5.79
N ILE A 485 6.89 -10.53 5.65
CA ILE A 485 5.82 -10.78 6.63
C ILE A 485 6.42 -11.11 8.01
N GLU A 486 7.43 -11.98 8.06
CA GLU A 486 8.09 -12.40 9.31
C GLU A 486 8.84 -11.24 10.00
N THR A 487 9.32 -10.23 9.25
CA THR A 487 9.94 -9.03 9.82
C THR A 487 8.96 -8.01 10.40
N LEU A 488 7.64 -8.16 10.17
CA LEU A 488 6.66 -7.20 10.68
C LEU A 488 6.52 -7.27 12.21
N PRO A 489 6.62 -6.14 12.95
CA PRO A 489 6.50 -6.16 14.40
C PRO A 489 5.13 -6.65 14.88
N THR A 490 5.13 -7.60 15.82
CA THR A 490 3.91 -8.23 16.36
C THR A 490 2.94 -7.25 17.02
N PHE A 491 3.42 -6.11 17.52
CA PHE A 491 2.57 -5.06 18.11
C PHE A 491 1.63 -4.37 17.11
N LEU A 492 1.85 -4.53 15.80
CA LEU A 492 0.91 -4.09 14.77
C LEU A 492 -0.38 -4.92 14.76
N GLU A 493 -0.34 -6.12 15.32
CA GLU A 493 -1.44 -7.10 15.29
C GLU A 493 -1.94 -7.35 13.86
N TRP A 494 -1.06 -7.18 12.86
CA TRP A 494 -1.40 -7.27 11.44
C TRP A 494 -1.38 -8.73 10.94
N SER A 495 -2.18 -9.01 9.92
CA SER A 495 -2.22 -10.30 9.24
C SER A 495 -2.51 -10.08 7.75
N PRO A 496 -1.92 -10.86 6.83
CA PRO A 496 -2.31 -10.81 5.43
C PRO A 496 -3.71 -11.40 5.20
N GLU A 497 -4.21 -12.27 6.09
CA GLU A 497 -5.47 -13.00 5.90
C GLU A 497 -6.70 -12.06 5.86
N PRO A 498 -7.62 -12.22 4.89
CA PRO A 498 -8.80 -11.37 4.77
C PRO A 498 -9.67 -11.39 6.03
N GLY A 499 -9.96 -10.21 6.60
CA GLY A 499 -10.76 -10.05 7.81
C GLY A 499 -10.04 -10.45 9.11
N ARG A 500 -8.71 -10.63 9.10
CA ARG A 500 -7.90 -10.90 10.31
C ARG A 500 -6.95 -9.75 10.63
N GLY A 501 -6.48 -9.74 11.88
CA GLY A 501 -5.57 -8.72 12.41
C GLY A 501 -6.21 -7.34 12.54
N SER A 502 -5.38 -6.31 12.63
CA SER A 502 -5.79 -4.90 12.77
C SER A 502 -6.76 -4.47 11.66
N ALA A 503 -8.01 -4.19 12.05
CA ALA A 503 -9.07 -3.65 11.21
C ALA A 503 -8.97 -2.11 11.14
N SER A 504 -7.88 -1.61 10.54
CA SER A 504 -7.62 -0.19 10.35
C SER A 504 -7.40 0.13 8.87
N GLN A 505 -7.64 1.38 8.45
CA GLN A 505 -7.48 1.79 7.05
C GLN A 505 -6.06 1.55 6.52
N VAL A 506 -5.04 1.86 7.33
CA VAL A 506 -3.62 1.57 7.02
C VAL A 506 -3.33 0.07 6.95
N GLY A 507 -3.90 -0.73 7.86
CA GLY A 507 -3.78 -2.19 7.84
C GLY A 507 -4.40 -2.81 6.59
N THR A 508 -5.59 -2.33 6.20
CA THR A 508 -6.32 -2.75 5.00
C THR A 508 -5.57 -2.36 3.73
N ARG A 509 -5.05 -1.11 3.65
CA ARG A 509 -4.20 -0.66 2.53
C ARG A 509 -2.96 -1.54 2.38
N LEU A 510 -2.32 -1.91 3.50
CA LEU A 510 -1.16 -2.81 3.48
C LEU A 510 -1.52 -4.23 3.01
N LYS A 511 -2.65 -4.80 3.45
CA LYS A 511 -3.15 -6.10 2.96
C LYS A 511 -3.41 -6.10 1.46
N LEU A 512 -4.12 -5.08 0.96
CA LEU A 512 -4.39 -4.92 -0.47
C LEU A 512 -3.09 -4.80 -1.26
N THR A 513 -2.14 -3.99 -0.78
CA THR A 513 -0.81 -3.84 -1.41
C THR A 513 -0.04 -5.17 -1.41
N TYR A 514 -0.12 -5.96 -0.33
CA TYR A 514 0.54 -7.27 -0.23
C TYR A 514 -0.04 -8.26 -1.25
N TRP A 515 -1.36 -8.42 -1.28
CA TRP A 515 -1.99 -9.34 -2.25
C TRP A 515 -1.85 -8.88 -3.69
N PHE A 516 -1.89 -7.56 -3.96
CA PHE A 516 -1.59 -7.00 -5.27
C PHE A 516 -0.14 -7.30 -5.70
N THR A 517 0.81 -7.24 -4.77
CA THR A 517 2.23 -7.54 -5.03
C THR A 517 2.43 -9.02 -5.33
N LEU A 518 1.83 -9.91 -4.53
CA LEU A 518 1.90 -11.36 -4.76
C LEU A 518 1.16 -11.78 -6.05
N PHE A 519 0.02 -11.16 -6.36
CA PHE A 519 -0.66 -11.35 -7.64
C PHE A 519 0.21 -10.88 -8.80
N SER A 520 0.82 -9.69 -8.70
CA SER A 520 1.67 -9.11 -9.75
C SER A 520 2.91 -9.98 -10.05
N LEU A 521 3.48 -10.65 -9.06
CA LEU A 521 4.59 -11.59 -9.22
C LEU A 521 4.22 -12.79 -10.12
N PHE A 522 3.00 -13.32 -9.98
CA PHE A 522 2.53 -14.48 -10.75
C PHE A 522 1.64 -14.13 -11.95
N ARG A 523 1.19 -12.89 -12.07
CA ARG A 523 0.32 -12.40 -13.15
C ARG A 523 0.80 -12.76 -14.55
N PRO A 524 2.10 -12.64 -14.91
CA PRO A 524 2.53 -12.98 -16.27
C PRO A 524 2.41 -14.49 -16.55
N LEU A 525 2.68 -15.33 -15.54
CA LEU A 525 2.49 -16.78 -15.63
C LEU A 525 1.00 -17.15 -15.75
N VAL A 526 0.14 -16.50 -14.96
CA VAL A 526 -1.32 -16.70 -15.02
C VAL A 526 -1.85 -16.35 -16.41
N LEU A 527 -1.43 -15.23 -16.99
CA LEU A 527 -1.82 -14.86 -18.35
C LEU A 527 -1.31 -15.87 -19.39
N HIS A 528 -0.04 -16.30 -19.31
CA HIS A 528 0.53 -17.26 -20.26
C HIS A 528 -0.22 -18.62 -20.28
N ILE A 529 -0.58 -19.14 -19.11
CA ILE A 529 -1.32 -20.40 -18.98
C ILE A 529 -2.78 -20.26 -19.49
N LEU A 530 -3.38 -19.08 -19.33
CA LEU A 530 -4.72 -18.78 -19.86
C LEU A 530 -4.73 -18.58 -21.38
N ASP A 531 -3.65 -18.04 -21.95
CA ASP A 531 -3.49 -17.87 -23.40
C ASP A 531 -3.21 -19.21 -24.11
N ASP A 532 -2.42 -20.12 -23.53
CA ASP A 532 -2.16 -21.47 -24.07
C ASP A 532 -2.61 -22.60 -23.12
N THR A 533 -3.92 -22.73 -22.97
CA THR A 533 -4.59 -23.80 -22.20
C THR A 533 -4.34 -25.23 -22.70
N LYS A 534 -3.67 -25.42 -23.85
CA LYS A 534 -3.37 -26.74 -24.42
C LYS A 534 -1.96 -27.22 -24.10
N ARG A 535 -1.06 -26.32 -23.70
CA ARG A 535 0.33 -26.65 -23.34
C ARG A 535 0.38 -27.40 -22.01
N GLN A 536 1.23 -28.42 -21.94
CA GLN A 536 1.45 -29.15 -20.69
C GLN A 536 2.54 -28.46 -19.87
N PHE A 537 2.21 -28.09 -18.64
CA PHE A 537 3.13 -27.49 -17.68
C PHE A 537 3.44 -28.46 -16.54
N PRO A 538 4.67 -28.46 -15.99
CA PRO A 538 5.05 -29.33 -14.87
C PRO A 538 4.40 -28.87 -13.56
N LEU A 539 4.33 -29.77 -12.57
CA LEU A 539 3.64 -29.51 -11.29
C LEU A 539 4.07 -28.21 -10.56
N PRO A 540 5.35 -27.80 -10.51
CA PRO A 540 5.75 -26.54 -9.87
C PRO A 540 5.12 -25.30 -10.52
N VAL A 541 4.91 -25.34 -11.84
CA VAL A 541 4.26 -24.24 -12.58
C VAL A 541 2.79 -24.13 -12.20
N TRP A 542 2.10 -25.27 -12.03
CA TRP A 542 0.72 -25.29 -11.52
C TRP A 542 0.61 -24.76 -10.08
N THR A 543 1.61 -25.00 -9.22
CA THR A 543 1.58 -24.42 -7.86
C THR A 543 1.71 -22.89 -7.87
N LEU A 544 2.55 -22.32 -8.74
CA LEU A 544 2.68 -20.86 -8.87
C LEU A 544 1.46 -20.22 -9.54
N PHE A 545 0.83 -20.91 -10.48
CA PHE A 545 -0.46 -20.52 -11.05
C PHE A 545 -1.55 -20.47 -9.99
N GLN A 546 -1.62 -21.50 -9.13
CA GLN A 546 -2.56 -21.55 -8.01
C GLN A 546 -2.29 -20.41 -7.01
N ASP A 547 -1.02 -20.17 -6.64
CA ASP A 547 -0.64 -19.06 -5.76
C ASP A 547 -1.10 -17.70 -6.34
N GLY A 548 -0.91 -17.48 -7.65
CA GLY A 548 -1.37 -16.28 -8.34
C GLY A 548 -2.90 -16.10 -8.30
N LEU A 549 -3.66 -17.15 -8.61
CA LEU A 549 -5.13 -17.09 -8.53
C LEU A 549 -5.63 -16.89 -7.09
N LEU A 550 -5.00 -17.54 -6.11
CA LEU A 550 -5.31 -17.34 -4.69
C LEU A 550 -4.98 -15.92 -4.22
N ALA A 551 -3.88 -15.33 -4.68
CA ALA A 551 -3.53 -13.95 -4.35
C ALA A 551 -4.57 -12.95 -4.87
N GLY A 552 -4.98 -13.07 -6.14
CA GLY A 552 -6.06 -12.25 -6.71
C GLY A 552 -7.40 -12.45 -6.00
N PHE A 553 -7.75 -13.69 -5.66
CA PHE A 553 -8.97 -13.99 -4.89
C PHE A 553 -8.92 -13.39 -3.46
N SER A 554 -7.79 -13.49 -2.77
CA SER A 554 -7.60 -12.89 -1.45
C SER A 554 -7.65 -11.36 -1.50
N MET A 555 -7.09 -10.73 -2.54
CA MET A 555 -7.18 -9.28 -2.76
C MET A 555 -8.64 -8.82 -2.86
N ILE A 556 -9.44 -9.47 -3.72
CA ILE A 556 -10.88 -9.21 -3.88
C ILE A 556 -11.62 -9.45 -2.55
N ARG A 557 -11.26 -10.50 -1.80
CA ARG A 557 -11.86 -10.76 -0.49
C ARG A 557 -11.56 -9.67 0.52
N VAL A 558 -10.32 -9.18 0.64
CA VAL A 558 -9.98 -8.04 1.52
C VAL A 558 -10.82 -6.83 1.16
N PHE A 559 -10.86 -6.47 -0.13
CA PHE A 559 -11.63 -5.32 -0.62
C PHE A 559 -13.12 -5.42 -0.26
N LEU A 560 -13.74 -6.59 -0.45
CA LEU A 560 -15.15 -6.81 -0.16
C LEU A 560 -15.45 -7.01 1.34
N SER A 561 -14.53 -7.54 2.14
CA SER A 561 -14.80 -7.89 3.55
C SER A 561 -14.42 -6.82 4.55
N GLU A 562 -13.48 -5.93 4.21
CA GLU A 562 -12.98 -4.93 5.15
C GLU A 562 -13.64 -3.55 4.96
N GLU A 563 -14.37 -3.32 3.85
CA GLU A 563 -15.24 -2.15 3.57
C GLU A 563 -14.63 -0.74 3.82
N HIS A 564 -13.31 -0.63 4.02
CA HIS A 564 -12.63 0.64 4.22
C HIS A 564 -12.52 1.41 2.90
N GLU A 565 -12.63 2.73 2.98
CA GLU A 565 -12.45 3.59 1.81
C GLU A 565 -10.99 3.57 1.34
N VAL A 566 -10.76 2.98 0.18
CA VAL A 566 -9.46 2.96 -0.52
C VAL A 566 -9.31 4.18 -1.42
N ASP A 567 -8.08 4.58 -1.73
CA ASP A 567 -7.84 5.59 -2.74
C ASP A 567 -8.17 5.08 -4.15
N VAL A 568 -8.34 6.02 -5.09
CA VAL A 568 -8.85 5.71 -6.45
C VAL A 568 -7.88 4.88 -7.29
N ILE A 569 -6.59 4.86 -6.97
CA ILE A 569 -5.63 3.98 -7.65
C ILE A 569 -5.78 2.56 -7.12
N MET A 570 -5.77 2.40 -5.79
CA MET A 570 -5.99 1.09 -5.15
C MET A 570 -7.37 0.49 -5.45
N GLY A 571 -8.39 1.31 -5.69
CA GLY A 571 -9.73 0.86 -6.10
C GLY A 571 -9.89 0.54 -7.60
N HIS A 572 -8.89 0.83 -8.44
CA HIS A 572 -8.88 0.46 -9.86
C HIS A 572 -8.14 -0.88 -10.14
N ARG A 573 -7.33 -1.33 -9.17
CA ARG A 573 -6.51 -2.55 -9.21
C ARG A 573 -7.26 -3.79 -8.76
#